data_AF-A0A0K3CIK0-F1
#
_entry.id   AF-A0A0K3CIK0-F1
#
_cell.length_a   1.000
_cell.length_b   1.000
_cell.length_c   1.000
_cell.angle_alpha   90.00
_cell.angle_beta   90.00
_cell.angle_gamma   90.00
#
_symmetry.space_group_name_H-M   'P 1'
#
loop_
_entity.id
_entity.type
_entity.pdbx_description
1 polymer ?
#
loop_
_entity_poly.entity_id
_entity_poly.type
_entity_poly.pdbx_seq_one_letter_code
_entity_poly.pdbx_strand_id
1 'polypeptide(L)'
;MPPAFGPSALDALVGDLFPKGQKPAFGRTQRAREWRAGVLSVASREWLNQLKTTEYYEGRVEDLEKRLKLDAGRVQAASGNLSFFDFVDMLLGKQKYEQLISLGLESPEQLGIEYGRLLVDVCQGPPSVTLQAWLNSLEAFVRSPHLSDSSASELENILETWPADFQAWPYLRSSERSRVISRCEHALEHLQQYKKGGTSPDQLPTGLALLGQRPLIAWHSDLHKCTTCADEYRQMPHSLAHSSYSCFFPQARASLARQMRTF
;
A
#
# COMPACT_ATOMS: atom_id res chain seq x y z
N MET A 1 -12.13 26.38 -13.16
CA MET A 1 -11.91 25.50 -12.00
C MET A 1 -13.02 24.47 -11.99
N PRO A 2 -12.72 23.16 -11.94
CA PRO A 2 -13.74 22.16 -11.64
C PRO A 2 -14.37 22.47 -10.27
N PRO A 3 -15.63 22.08 -10.03
CA PRO A 3 -16.28 22.34 -8.74
C PRO A 3 -15.46 21.71 -7.62
N ALA A 4 -15.22 22.47 -6.56
CA ALA A 4 -14.44 21.99 -5.41
C ALA A 4 -15.10 20.75 -4.81
N PHE A 5 -14.32 19.70 -4.60
CA PHE A 5 -14.78 18.49 -3.90
C PHE A 5 -15.40 18.87 -2.54
N GLY A 6 -16.55 18.26 -2.23
CA GLY A 6 -17.37 18.66 -1.11
C GLY A 6 -18.41 17.59 -0.74
N PRO A 7 -19.24 17.84 0.28
CA PRO A 7 -20.12 16.82 0.86
C PRO A 7 -21.01 16.13 -0.18
N SER A 8 -21.61 16.90 -1.09
CA SER A 8 -22.47 16.36 -2.14
C SER A 8 -21.72 15.50 -3.16
N ALA A 9 -20.45 15.84 -3.46
CA ALA A 9 -19.62 15.07 -4.39
C ALA A 9 -19.21 13.73 -3.77
N LEU A 10 -18.77 13.75 -2.50
CA LEU A 10 -18.46 12.53 -1.76
C LEU A 10 -19.70 11.64 -1.62
N ASP A 11 -20.84 12.23 -1.27
CA ASP A 11 -22.10 11.50 -1.12
C ASP A 11 -22.55 10.83 -2.42
N ALA A 12 -22.34 11.50 -3.56
CA ALA A 12 -22.60 10.94 -4.88
C ALA A 12 -21.67 9.76 -5.19
N LEU A 13 -20.35 9.90 -4.95
CA LEU A 13 -19.37 8.84 -5.21
C LEU A 13 -19.59 7.61 -4.32
N VAL A 14 -19.93 7.81 -3.04
CA VAL A 14 -20.33 6.70 -2.15
C VAL A 14 -21.63 6.06 -2.64
N GLY A 15 -22.57 6.85 -3.17
CA GLY A 15 -23.79 6.35 -3.80
C GLY A 15 -23.53 5.50 -5.05
N ASP A 16 -22.49 5.84 -5.83
CA ASP A 16 -22.10 5.11 -7.04
C ASP A 16 -21.50 3.72 -6.76
N LEU A 17 -21.11 3.44 -5.51
CA LEU A 17 -20.68 2.10 -5.10
C LEU A 17 -21.83 1.08 -5.18
N PHE A 18 -23.08 1.52 -5.06
CA PHE A 18 -24.21 0.59 -5.04
C PHE A 18 -24.52 0.03 -6.44
N PRO A 19 -24.77 -1.29 -6.59
CA PRO A 19 -25.12 -1.91 -7.86
C PRO A 19 -26.34 -1.26 -8.52
N LYS A 20 -26.20 -0.78 -9.77
CA LYS A 20 -27.25 0.00 -10.47
C LYS A 20 -28.34 -0.87 -11.13
N GLY A 21 -28.14 -2.19 -11.21
CA GLY A 21 -29.04 -3.13 -11.92
C GLY A 21 -29.85 -4.09 -11.05
N GLN A 22 -29.75 -4.03 -9.72
CA GLN A 22 -30.42 -4.99 -8.83
C GLN A 22 -31.84 -4.56 -8.44
N LYS A 23 -32.75 -5.53 -8.27
CA LYS A 23 -34.11 -5.33 -7.77
C LYS A 23 -34.34 -6.17 -6.50
N PRO A 24 -34.81 -5.57 -5.37
CA PRO A 24 -34.99 -4.13 -5.17
C PRO A 24 -33.66 -3.38 -5.28
N ALA A 25 -33.73 -2.08 -5.62
CA ALA A 25 -32.52 -1.26 -5.77
C ALA A 25 -31.69 -1.32 -4.49
N PHE A 26 -30.50 -1.92 -4.56
CA PHE A 26 -29.68 -2.26 -3.40
C PHE A 26 -29.46 -1.05 -2.47
N GLY A 27 -29.13 0.11 -3.04
CA GLY A 27 -28.93 1.37 -2.30
C GLY A 27 -30.17 1.93 -1.60
N ARG A 28 -31.37 1.40 -1.85
CA ARG A 28 -32.62 1.78 -1.16
C ARG A 28 -32.97 0.86 0.01
N THR A 29 -32.23 -0.23 0.21
CA THR A 29 -32.44 -1.12 1.35
C THR A 29 -32.09 -0.44 2.67
N GLN A 30 -32.67 -0.89 3.79
CA GLN A 30 -32.34 -0.35 5.11
C GLN A 30 -30.85 -0.49 5.44
N ARG A 31 -30.29 -1.68 5.19
CA ARG A 31 -28.86 -1.97 5.42
C ARG A 31 -27.94 -1.04 4.62
N ALA A 32 -28.23 -0.81 3.34
CA ALA A 32 -27.43 0.10 2.52
C ALA A 32 -27.50 1.55 3.00
N ARG A 33 -28.67 2.00 3.50
CA ARG A 33 -28.83 3.35 4.07
C ARG A 33 -28.06 3.52 5.37
N GLU A 34 -28.15 2.57 6.29
CA GLU A 34 -27.39 2.56 7.55
C GLU A 34 -25.88 2.52 7.29
N TRP A 35 -25.44 1.67 6.37
CA TRP A 35 -24.04 1.62 5.96
C TRP A 35 -23.56 2.95 5.39
N ARG A 36 -24.32 3.57 4.47
CA ARG A 36 -23.97 4.89 3.90
C ARG A 36 -23.88 5.95 4.99
N ALA A 37 -24.82 5.96 5.95
CA ALA A 37 -24.77 6.88 7.08
C ALA A 37 -23.50 6.68 7.91
N GLY A 38 -23.10 5.43 8.16
CA GLY A 38 -21.84 5.09 8.82
C GLY A 38 -20.60 5.57 8.07
N VAL A 39 -20.56 5.47 6.74
CA VAL A 39 -19.44 6.01 5.93
C VAL A 39 -19.34 7.53 6.09
N LEU A 40 -20.47 8.22 5.95
CA LEU A 40 -20.53 9.69 5.96
C LEU A 40 -20.38 10.30 7.36
N SER A 41 -20.58 9.53 8.43
CA SER A 41 -20.31 9.99 9.79
C SER A 41 -18.81 10.14 10.05
N VAL A 42 -17.98 9.32 9.39
CA VAL A 42 -16.52 9.40 9.47
C VAL A 42 -15.97 10.45 8.51
N ALA A 43 -16.41 10.42 7.25
CA ALA A 43 -16.05 11.41 6.25
C ALA A 43 -16.98 12.63 6.30
N SER A 44 -17.09 13.23 7.49
CA SER A 44 -18.05 14.29 7.81
C SER A 44 -17.74 15.60 7.07
N ARG A 45 -18.67 16.56 7.15
CA ARG A 45 -18.44 17.91 6.62
C ARG A 45 -17.24 18.58 7.28
N GLU A 46 -17.06 18.39 8.58
CA GLU A 46 -15.95 18.92 9.35
C GLU A 46 -14.62 18.34 8.85
N TRP A 47 -14.57 17.03 8.63
CA TRP A 47 -13.40 16.37 8.05
C TRP A 47 -13.08 16.90 6.65
N LEU A 48 -14.08 17.04 5.77
CA LEU A 48 -13.88 17.62 4.43
C LEU A 48 -13.35 19.07 4.48
N ASN A 49 -13.79 19.86 5.46
CA ASN A 49 -13.28 21.22 5.65
C ASN A 49 -11.81 21.21 6.10
N GLN A 50 -11.41 20.27 6.96
CA GLN A 50 -10.00 20.09 7.36
C GLN A 50 -9.13 19.59 6.20
N LEU A 51 -9.66 18.68 5.38
CA LEU A 51 -8.94 18.16 4.22
C LEU A 51 -8.54 19.30 3.26
N LYS A 52 -9.42 20.29 3.04
CA LYS A 52 -9.16 21.47 2.20
C LYS A 52 -7.99 22.33 2.66
N THR A 53 -7.65 22.31 3.94
CA THR A 53 -6.53 23.07 4.48
C THR A 53 -5.23 22.27 4.51
N THR A 54 -5.25 21.01 4.10
CA THR A 54 -4.08 20.13 4.12
C THR A 54 -3.23 20.33 2.87
N GLU A 55 -1.91 20.24 3.00
CA GLU A 55 -1.01 20.25 1.85
C GLU A 55 -1.35 19.14 0.85
N TYR A 56 -1.19 19.47 -0.44
CA TYR A 56 -1.53 18.58 -1.55
C TYR A 56 -2.99 18.10 -1.55
N TYR A 57 -3.91 18.95 -1.10
CA TYR A 57 -5.35 18.70 -1.11
C TYR A 57 -5.86 18.04 -2.39
N GLU A 58 -5.50 18.60 -3.56
CA GLU A 58 -5.95 18.10 -4.86
C GLU A 58 -5.53 16.65 -5.11
N GLY A 59 -4.25 16.31 -4.83
CA GLY A 59 -3.75 14.94 -5.00
C GLY A 59 -4.38 13.94 -4.03
N ARG A 60 -4.76 14.38 -2.81
CA ARG A 60 -5.48 13.54 -1.84
C ARG A 60 -6.91 13.25 -2.30
N VAL A 61 -7.59 14.26 -2.85
CA VAL A 61 -8.92 14.10 -3.45
C VAL A 61 -8.85 13.16 -4.64
N GLU A 62 -7.85 13.30 -5.51
CA GLU A 62 -7.65 12.39 -6.65
C GLU A 62 -7.46 10.94 -6.19
N ASP A 63 -6.65 10.69 -5.16
CA ASP A 63 -6.46 9.35 -4.59
C ASP A 63 -7.78 8.78 -4.05
N LEU A 64 -8.58 9.59 -3.36
CA LEU A 64 -9.90 9.21 -2.85
C LEU A 64 -10.88 8.87 -3.98
N GLU A 65 -10.98 9.73 -4.99
CA GLU A 65 -11.84 9.51 -6.16
C GLU A 65 -11.43 8.24 -6.92
N LYS A 66 -10.11 8.04 -7.10
CA LYS A 66 -9.56 6.85 -7.75
C LYS A 66 -9.93 5.59 -6.98
N ARG A 67 -9.82 5.59 -5.64
CA ARG A 67 -10.28 4.47 -4.81
C ARG A 67 -11.76 4.19 -5.01
N LEU A 68 -12.62 5.20 -4.85
CA LEU A 68 -14.07 5.04 -4.95
C LEU A 68 -14.48 4.52 -6.33
N LYS A 69 -13.82 4.98 -7.39
CA LYS A 69 -14.05 4.50 -8.76
C LYS A 69 -13.64 3.04 -8.95
N LEU A 70 -12.49 2.64 -8.41
CA LEU A 70 -12.04 1.25 -8.45
C LEU A 70 -12.98 0.34 -7.64
N ASP A 71 -13.40 0.80 -6.46
CA ASP A 71 -14.37 0.11 -5.61
C ASP A 71 -15.73 -0.06 -6.27
N ALA A 72 -16.24 0.99 -6.91
CA ALA A 72 -17.43 0.90 -7.74
C ALA A 72 -17.22 -0.11 -8.88
N GLY A 73 -16.08 -0.06 -9.59
CA GLY A 73 -15.76 -1.03 -10.63
C GLY A 73 -15.79 -2.49 -10.14
N ARG A 74 -15.21 -2.77 -8.97
CA ARG A 74 -15.21 -4.10 -8.35
C ARG A 74 -16.62 -4.58 -8.03
N VAL A 75 -17.43 -3.72 -7.42
CA VAL A 75 -18.81 -4.05 -7.04
C VAL A 75 -19.71 -4.23 -8.27
N GLN A 76 -19.59 -3.38 -9.29
CA GLN A 76 -20.40 -3.50 -10.52
C GLN A 76 -19.99 -4.71 -11.37
N ALA A 77 -18.72 -5.14 -11.31
CA ALA A 77 -18.24 -6.35 -11.98
C ALA A 77 -18.77 -7.64 -11.33
N ALA A 78 -19.18 -7.59 -10.06
CA ALA A 78 -19.86 -8.70 -9.41
C ALA A 78 -21.27 -8.87 -10.02
N SER A 79 -21.43 -9.89 -10.87
CA SER A 79 -22.67 -10.18 -11.59
C SER A 79 -23.73 -10.82 -10.67
N GLY A 80 -24.96 -10.29 -10.71
CA GLY A 80 -26.15 -10.89 -10.06
C GLY A 80 -26.19 -10.83 -8.52
N ASN A 81 -27.41 -10.71 -7.97
CA ASN A 81 -27.80 -10.72 -6.53
C ASN A 81 -26.69 -10.71 -5.47
N LEU A 82 -25.90 -9.64 -5.43
CA LEU A 82 -24.89 -9.37 -4.40
C LEU A 82 -25.59 -9.20 -3.05
N SER A 83 -25.24 -10.02 -2.05
CA SER A 83 -25.75 -9.80 -0.70
C SER A 83 -25.12 -8.54 -0.09
N PHE A 84 -25.74 -8.00 0.97
CA PHE A 84 -25.15 -6.88 1.69
C PHE A 84 -23.75 -7.19 2.24
N PHE A 85 -23.54 -8.42 2.69
CA PHE A 85 -22.26 -8.82 3.27
C PHE A 85 -21.20 -9.03 2.20
N ASP A 86 -21.54 -9.59 1.04
CA ASP A 86 -20.61 -9.69 -0.09
C ASP A 86 -20.21 -8.30 -0.60
N PHE A 87 -21.14 -7.35 -0.61
CA PHE A 87 -20.87 -5.95 -0.92
C PHE A 87 -19.83 -5.34 0.04
N VAL A 88 -20.04 -5.50 1.35
CA VAL A 88 -19.10 -4.98 2.34
C VAL A 88 -17.74 -5.70 2.27
N ASP A 89 -17.75 -7.01 2.09
CA ASP A 89 -16.55 -7.84 1.95
C ASP A 89 -15.66 -7.37 0.79
N MET A 90 -16.25 -7.11 -0.37
CA MET A 90 -15.53 -6.58 -1.53
C MET A 90 -14.89 -5.21 -1.25
N LEU A 91 -15.58 -4.34 -0.52
CA LEU A 91 -15.12 -2.99 -0.21
C LEU A 91 -14.03 -2.95 0.87
N LEU A 92 -14.18 -3.73 1.93
CA LEU A 92 -13.20 -3.81 3.03
C LEU A 92 -12.02 -4.72 2.73
N GLY A 93 -12.25 -5.73 1.89
CA GLY A 93 -11.35 -6.86 1.67
C GLY A 93 -11.57 -7.98 2.69
N LYS A 94 -11.50 -9.23 2.20
CA LYS A 94 -11.79 -10.46 2.94
C LYS A 94 -11.19 -10.54 4.34
N GLN A 95 -9.89 -10.29 4.45
CA GLN A 95 -9.19 -10.39 5.74
C GLN A 95 -9.74 -9.40 6.77
N LYS A 96 -9.98 -8.14 6.37
CA LYS A 96 -10.50 -7.10 7.28
C LYS A 96 -11.95 -7.42 7.65
N TYR A 97 -12.75 -7.86 6.69
CA TYR A 97 -14.13 -8.23 6.93
C TYR A 97 -14.25 -9.40 7.93
N GLU A 98 -13.53 -10.50 7.71
CA GLU A 98 -13.53 -11.66 8.62
C GLU A 98 -13.11 -11.29 10.05
N GLN A 99 -12.09 -10.44 10.19
CA GLN A 99 -11.67 -9.91 11.50
C GLN A 99 -12.79 -9.15 12.19
N LEU A 100 -13.47 -8.24 11.50
CA LEU A 100 -14.57 -7.45 12.08
C LEU A 100 -15.74 -8.33 12.52
N ILE A 101 -16.10 -9.33 11.70
CA ILE A 101 -17.16 -10.28 12.06
C ILE A 101 -16.76 -11.12 13.27
N SER A 102 -15.50 -11.57 13.38
CA SER A 102 -15.02 -12.29 14.57
C SER A 102 -15.08 -11.45 15.86
N LEU A 103 -15.05 -10.12 15.73
CA LEU A 103 -15.18 -9.17 16.84
C LEU A 103 -16.64 -8.81 17.15
N GLY A 104 -17.61 -9.38 16.43
CA GLY A 104 -19.03 -9.08 16.58
C GLY A 104 -19.48 -7.76 15.96
N LEU A 105 -18.66 -7.17 15.09
CA LEU A 105 -18.97 -5.90 14.41
C LEU A 105 -19.66 -6.16 13.07
N GLU A 106 -20.90 -6.65 13.13
CA GLU A 106 -21.68 -7.05 11.95
C GLU A 106 -22.78 -6.05 11.55
N SER A 107 -22.98 -4.98 12.33
CA SER A 107 -24.03 -4.02 12.04
C SER A 107 -23.70 -3.21 10.76
N PRO A 108 -24.68 -2.94 9.88
CA PRO A 108 -24.44 -2.20 8.64
C PRO A 108 -23.76 -0.84 8.86
N GLU A 109 -24.17 -0.11 9.90
CA GLU A 109 -23.58 1.18 10.25
C GLU A 109 -22.12 1.06 10.70
N GLN A 110 -21.78 0.07 11.54
CA GLN A 110 -20.39 -0.16 11.97
C GLN A 110 -19.49 -0.55 10.80
N LEU A 111 -19.98 -1.40 9.90
CA LEU A 111 -19.27 -1.76 8.67
C LEU A 111 -19.09 -0.54 7.74
N GLY A 112 -20.06 0.39 7.74
CA GLY A 112 -19.97 1.68 7.07
C GLY A 112 -18.87 2.57 7.66
N ILE A 113 -18.84 2.69 8.99
CA ILE A 113 -17.79 3.42 9.72
C ILE A 113 -16.40 2.86 9.36
N GLU A 114 -16.26 1.54 9.31
CA GLU A 114 -14.99 0.89 8.99
C GLU A 114 -14.51 1.14 7.57
N TYR A 115 -15.43 1.23 6.60
CA TYR A 115 -15.10 1.63 5.25
C TYR A 115 -14.78 3.13 5.17
N GLY A 116 -15.56 3.98 5.86
CA GLY A 116 -15.29 5.41 5.97
C GLY A 116 -13.90 5.72 6.54
N ARG A 117 -13.44 4.95 7.54
CA ARG A 117 -12.08 5.04 8.07
C ARG A 117 -11.01 4.74 7.01
N LEU A 118 -11.25 3.78 6.13
CA LEU A 118 -10.33 3.50 5.04
C LEU A 118 -10.27 4.68 4.06
N LEU A 119 -11.40 5.29 3.72
CA LEU A 119 -11.46 6.48 2.85
C LEU A 119 -10.70 7.66 3.46
N VAL A 120 -10.90 7.89 4.77
CA VAL A 120 -10.16 8.94 5.50
C VAL A 120 -8.66 8.65 5.52
N ASP A 121 -8.26 7.40 5.76
CA ASP A 121 -6.84 7.03 5.75
C ASP A 121 -6.20 7.25 4.39
N VAL A 122 -6.89 7.01 3.25
CA VAL A 122 -6.38 7.38 1.90
C VAL A 122 -5.97 8.85 1.84
N CYS A 123 -6.72 9.73 2.48
CA CYS A 123 -6.40 11.14 2.53
C CYS A 123 -5.35 11.50 3.59
N GLN A 124 -4.86 10.56 4.40
CA GLN A 124 -3.75 10.73 5.35
C GLN A 124 -2.43 10.26 4.71
N GLY A 125 -1.31 10.93 4.99
CA GLY A 125 0.01 10.56 4.43
C GLY A 125 0.30 11.15 3.04
N PRO A 126 1.39 10.77 2.36
CA PRO A 126 1.73 11.33 1.05
C PRO A 126 0.70 10.95 -0.04
N PRO A 127 0.32 11.88 -0.92
CA PRO A 127 -0.52 11.59 -2.08
C PRO A 127 0.27 10.92 -3.22
N SER A 128 -0.43 10.31 -4.17
CA SER A 128 0.18 9.66 -5.34
C SER A 128 1.02 10.59 -6.21
N VAL A 129 0.70 11.90 -6.25
CA VAL A 129 1.51 12.89 -6.97
C VAL A 129 2.93 12.98 -6.42
N THR A 130 3.13 12.84 -5.11
CA THR A 130 4.45 12.78 -4.49
C THR A 130 5.19 11.52 -4.92
N LEU A 131 4.47 10.39 -4.96
CA LEU A 131 5.04 9.15 -5.48
C LEU A 131 5.47 9.34 -6.94
N GLN A 132 4.60 9.87 -7.80
CA GLN A 132 4.91 10.11 -9.20
C GLN A 132 6.15 10.99 -9.39
N ALA A 133 6.31 12.04 -8.59
CA ALA A 133 7.49 12.89 -8.65
C ALA A 133 8.79 12.12 -8.33
N TRP A 134 8.76 11.27 -7.31
CA TRP A 134 9.90 10.42 -6.95
C TRP A 134 10.22 9.37 -8.01
N LEU A 135 9.20 8.80 -8.63
CA LEU A 135 9.37 7.83 -9.70
C LEU A 135 9.90 8.45 -10.97
N ASN A 136 9.40 9.64 -11.33
CA ASN A 136 9.94 10.40 -12.43
C ASN A 136 11.42 10.76 -12.18
N SER A 137 11.79 11.00 -10.92
CA SER A 137 13.19 11.23 -10.55
C SER A 137 14.05 9.98 -10.70
N LEU A 138 13.52 8.81 -10.32
CA LEU A 138 14.16 7.53 -10.59
C LEU A 138 14.28 7.28 -12.10
N GLU A 139 13.21 7.47 -12.86
CA GLU A 139 13.20 7.31 -14.32
C GLU A 139 14.18 8.26 -15.04
N ALA A 140 14.19 9.54 -14.66
CA ALA A 140 15.13 10.53 -15.17
C ALA A 140 16.58 10.16 -14.85
N PHE A 141 16.81 9.58 -13.67
CA PHE A 141 18.12 9.07 -13.30
C PHE A 141 18.53 7.90 -14.22
N VAL A 142 17.63 6.93 -14.46
CA VAL A 142 17.87 5.79 -15.37
C VAL A 142 18.22 6.25 -16.78
N ARG A 143 17.48 7.24 -17.31
CA ARG A 143 17.67 7.73 -18.69
C ARG A 143 18.87 8.67 -18.87
N SER A 144 19.64 8.95 -17.81
CA SER A 144 20.83 9.81 -17.90
C SER A 144 21.96 9.08 -18.64
N PRO A 145 22.62 9.68 -19.65
CA PRO A 145 23.50 9.01 -20.61
C PRO A 145 24.90 8.63 -20.09
N HIS A 146 25.04 8.32 -18.80
CA HIS A 146 26.35 8.07 -18.15
C HIS A 146 26.44 6.72 -17.42
N LEU A 147 25.55 5.77 -17.73
CA LEU A 147 25.54 4.45 -17.13
C LEU A 147 26.02 3.42 -18.16
N SER A 148 26.77 2.41 -17.70
CA SER A 148 27.12 1.24 -18.52
C SER A 148 25.86 0.49 -18.94
N ASP A 149 25.92 -0.20 -20.10
CA ASP A 149 24.79 -0.96 -20.67
C ASP A 149 24.15 -1.96 -19.69
N SER A 150 24.94 -2.58 -18.80
CA SER A 150 24.43 -3.49 -17.76
C SER A 150 23.57 -2.78 -16.72
N SER A 151 24.01 -1.61 -16.26
CA SER A 151 23.31 -0.81 -15.27
C SER A 151 22.03 -0.21 -15.83
N ALA A 152 22.03 0.16 -17.13
CA ALA A 152 20.84 0.64 -17.83
C ALA A 152 19.77 -0.46 -17.89
N SER A 153 20.14 -1.69 -18.25
CA SER A 153 19.20 -2.83 -18.30
C SER A 153 18.66 -3.22 -16.93
N GLU A 154 19.51 -3.24 -15.89
CA GLU A 154 19.06 -3.50 -14.51
C GLU A 154 18.08 -2.44 -14.01
N LEU A 155 18.29 -1.19 -14.39
CA LEU A 155 17.44 -0.05 -14.03
C LEU A 155 16.12 -0.01 -14.83
N GLU A 156 16.11 -0.44 -16.09
CA GLU A 156 14.89 -0.61 -16.88
C GLU A 156 13.95 -1.65 -16.25
N ASN A 157 14.50 -2.76 -15.73
CA ASN A 157 13.73 -3.76 -15.00
C ASN A 157 13.02 -3.20 -13.76
N ILE A 158 13.61 -2.21 -13.06
CA ILE A 158 12.96 -1.53 -11.94
C ILE A 158 11.69 -0.82 -12.42
N LEU A 159 11.81 -0.06 -13.51
CA LEU A 159 10.74 0.79 -14.03
C LEU A 159 9.62 0.00 -14.70
N GLU A 160 9.91 -1.15 -15.32
CA GLU A 160 8.89 -2.00 -15.95
C GLU A 160 7.94 -2.65 -14.92
N THR A 161 8.43 -2.99 -13.73
CA THR A 161 7.61 -3.59 -12.66
C THR A 161 6.75 -2.58 -11.92
N TRP A 162 7.02 -1.29 -12.12
CA TRP A 162 6.48 -0.19 -11.32
C TRP A 162 5.01 0.21 -11.60
N PRO A 163 4.50 0.23 -12.85
CA PRO A 163 3.15 0.70 -13.16
C PRO A 163 2.04 -0.15 -12.53
N ALA A 164 2.29 -1.44 -12.26
CA ALA A 164 1.32 -2.36 -11.69
C ALA A 164 0.95 -2.00 -10.24
N ASP A 165 1.91 -1.49 -9.46
CA ASP A 165 1.71 -1.15 -8.04
C ASP A 165 1.00 0.21 -7.84
N PHE A 166 1.04 1.10 -8.82
CA PHE A 166 0.38 2.41 -8.75
C PHE A 166 -1.15 2.34 -8.72
N GLN A 167 -1.74 1.25 -9.23
CA GLN A 167 -3.18 1.01 -9.11
C GLN A 167 -3.59 0.64 -7.69
N ALA A 168 -2.68 0.01 -6.92
CA ALA A 168 -2.91 -0.35 -5.53
C ALA A 168 -2.68 0.82 -4.56
N TRP A 169 -2.04 1.92 -5.00
CA TRP A 169 -1.70 3.07 -4.15
C TRP A 169 -2.86 3.58 -3.27
N PRO A 170 -4.09 3.80 -3.79
CA PRO A 170 -5.20 4.27 -2.95
C PRO A 170 -5.68 3.26 -1.89
N TYR A 171 -5.21 2.01 -1.95
CA TYR A 171 -5.53 0.96 -0.99
C TYR A 171 -4.44 0.75 0.06
N LEU A 172 -3.26 1.32 -0.13
CA LEU A 172 -2.19 1.30 0.85
C LEU A 172 -2.53 2.23 2.02
N ARG A 173 -2.22 1.77 3.23
CA ARG A 173 -2.35 2.60 4.43
C ARG A 173 -1.44 3.82 4.33
N SER A 174 -1.79 4.90 5.02
CA SER A 174 -0.96 6.11 5.12
C SER A 174 0.52 5.82 5.47
N SER A 175 0.75 4.93 6.44
CA SER A 175 2.09 4.48 6.83
C SER A 175 2.81 3.66 5.75
N GLU A 176 2.09 2.82 5.01
CA GLU A 176 2.64 2.04 3.89
C GLU A 176 3.02 2.96 2.73
N ARG A 177 2.19 3.96 2.43
CA ARG A 177 2.51 4.99 1.43
C ARG A 177 3.75 5.79 1.82
N SER A 178 3.84 6.25 3.06
CA SER A 178 5.07 6.88 3.58
C SER A 178 6.28 5.98 3.44
N ARG A 179 6.15 4.69 3.75
CA ARG A 179 7.21 3.70 3.59
C ARG A 179 7.66 3.57 2.13
N VAL A 180 6.72 3.48 1.19
CA VAL A 180 7.04 3.42 -0.25
C VAL A 180 7.79 4.67 -0.69
N ILE A 181 7.33 5.89 -0.32
CA ILE A 181 8.04 7.14 -0.63
C ILE A 181 9.46 7.11 -0.09
N SER A 182 9.63 6.81 1.19
CA SER A 182 10.95 6.76 1.83
C SER A 182 11.87 5.74 1.17
N ARG A 183 11.35 4.59 0.73
CA ARG A 183 12.13 3.61 0.00
C ARG A 183 12.49 4.05 -1.42
N CYS A 184 11.61 4.81 -2.11
CA CYS A 184 11.95 5.44 -3.39
C CYS A 184 13.06 6.47 -3.23
N GLU A 185 12.99 7.31 -2.19
CA GLU A 185 14.03 8.28 -1.84
C GLU A 185 15.37 7.58 -1.61
N HIS A 186 15.35 6.54 -0.77
CA HIS A 186 16.55 5.79 -0.42
C HIS A 186 17.13 5.01 -1.62
N ALA A 187 16.29 4.47 -2.49
CA ALA A 187 16.73 3.86 -3.75
C ALA A 187 17.48 4.88 -4.61
N LEU A 188 16.94 6.09 -4.75
CA LEU A 188 17.58 7.15 -5.52
C LEU A 188 18.95 7.56 -4.93
N GLU A 189 19.08 7.60 -3.61
CA GLU A 189 20.36 7.86 -2.94
C GLU A 189 21.42 6.82 -3.31
N HIS A 190 21.06 5.53 -3.27
CA HIS A 190 21.95 4.44 -3.67
C HIS A 190 22.37 4.57 -5.14
N LEU A 191 21.43 4.88 -6.03
CA LEU A 191 21.72 5.11 -7.44
C LEU A 191 22.67 6.30 -7.66
N GLN A 192 22.47 7.39 -6.93
CA GLN A 192 23.35 8.56 -6.97
C GLN A 192 24.76 8.24 -6.45
N GLN A 193 24.90 7.43 -5.40
CA GLN A 193 26.20 6.96 -4.91
C GLN A 193 26.91 6.07 -5.93
N TYR A 194 26.16 5.18 -6.60
CA TYR A 194 26.70 4.35 -7.68
C TYR A 194 27.33 5.21 -8.79
N LYS A 195 26.62 6.24 -9.25
CA LYS A 195 27.15 7.18 -10.28
C LYS A 195 28.42 7.92 -9.84
N LYS A 196 28.67 8.06 -8.54
CA LYS A 196 29.89 8.68 -7.98
C LYS A 196 31.05 7.69 -7.79
N GLY A 197 30.93 6.46 -8.31
CA GLY A 197 31.96 5.42 -8.21
C GLY A 197 31.80 4.50 -6.99
N GLY A 198 30.60 4.44 -6.40
CA GLY A 198 30.28 3.45 -5.36
C GLY A 198 30.17 2.03 -5.91
N THR A 199 30.24 1.02 -5.03
CA THR A 199 30.01 -0.39 -5.39
C THR A 199 28.57 -0.59 -5.90
N SER A 200 28.45 -1.24 -7.07
CA SER A 200 27.14 -1.63 -7.61
C SER A 200 26.46 -2.62 -6.67
N PRO A 201 25.18 -2.44 -6.31
CA PRO A 201 24.40 -3.53 -5.75
C PRO A 201 24.17 -4.59 -6.84
N ASP A 202 24.34 -5.87 -6.51
CA ASP A 202 24.13 -7.00 -7.45
C ASP A 202 22.65 -7.14 -7.90
N GLN A 203 21.72 -6.51 -7.18
CA GLN A 203 20.31 -6.40 -7.57
C GLN A 203 19.72 -5.07 -7.09
N LEU A 204 18.91 -4.47 -7.97
CA LEU A 204 18.24 -3.20 -7.73
C LEU A 204 16.82 -3.38 -7.17
N PRO A 205 16.25 -2.35 -6.50
CA PRO A 205 14.91 -2.44 -5.91
C PRO A 205 13.82 -2.65 -6.96
N THR A 206 12.91 -3.59 -6.70
CA THR A 206 11.71 -3.85 -7.52
C THR A 206 10.45 -3.24 -6.90
N GLY A 207 9.31 -3.23 -7.62
CA GLY A 207 7.99 -2.89 -7.05
C GLY A 207 7.69 -3.58 -5.71
N LEU A 208 7.91 -4.90 -5.68
CA LEU A 208 7.79 -5.71 -4.46
C LEU A 208 8.75 -5.30 -3.35
N ALA A 209 9.96 -4.86 -3.71
CA ALA A 209 10.90 -4.32 -2.74
C ALA A 209 10.35 -3.03 -2.13
N LEU A 210 9.87 -2.07 -2.93
CA LEU A 210 9.37 -0.78 -2.44
C LEU A 210 8.06 -0.91 -1.63
N LEU A 211 7.24 -1.93 -1.90
CA LEU A 211 6.12 -2.33 -1.04
C LEU A 211 6.57 -3.02 0.27
N GLY A 212 7.87 -3.22 0.47
CA GLY A 212 8.42 -3.83 1.67
C GLY A 212 8.29 -5.34 1.74
N GLN A 213 7.92 -6.00 0.64
CA GLN A 213 7.84 -7.47 0.55
C GLN A 213 9.20 -8.11 0.28
N ARG A 214 10.17 -7.33 -0.21
CA ARG A 214 11.58 -7.70 -0.36
C ARG A 214 12.50 -6.59 0.14
N PRO A 215 13.75 -6.90 0.52
CA PRO A 215 14.73 -5.87 0.87
C PRO A 215 15.02 -4.96 -0.33
N LEU A 216 15.41 -3.72 -0.06
CA LEU A 216 15.61 -2.70 -1.10
C LEU A 216 16.77 -3.02 -2.04
N ILE A 217 17.85 -3.54 -1.47
CA ILE A 217 19.04 -3.97 -2.19
C ILE A 217 19.30 -5.43 -1.85
N ALA A 218 19.99 -6.17 -2.72
CA ALA A 218 20.45 -7.52 -2.39
C ALA A 218 21.40 -7.55 -1.18
N TRP A 219 21.53 -8.72 -0.56
CA TRP A 219 22.43 -8.88 0.56
C TRP A 219 23.88 -8.79 0.07
N HIS A 220 24.72 -8.03 0.77
CA HIS A 220 26.15 -7.95 0.52
C HIS A 220 26.93 -7.72 1.82
N SER A 221 28.24 -8.00 1.82
CA SER A 221 29.10 -7.91 3.02
C SER A 221 29.09 -6.51 3.66
N ASP A 222 28.97 -5.48 2.82
CA ASP A 222 28.94 -4.07 3.22
C ASP A 222 27.55 -3.54 3.62
N LEU A 223 26.53 -4.39 3.72
CA LEU A 223 25.14 -3.99 4.06
C LEU A 223 25.08 -3.20 5.37
N HIS A 224 25.95 -3.53 6.34
CA HIS A 224 26.06 -2.86 7.63
C HIS A 224 26.43 -1.37 7.54
N LYS A 225 26.99 -0.91 6.40
CA LYS A 225 27.32 0.51 6.16
C LYS A 225 26.08 1.36 5.87
N CYS A 226 24.96 0.73 5.50
CA CYS A 226 23.66 1.39 5.37
C CYS A 226 22.72 0.86 6.45
N THR A 227 22.50 1.64 7.51
CA THR A 227 21.64 1.24 8.64
C THR A 227 20.22 0.92 8.18
N THR A 228 19.67 1.70 7.25
CA THR A 228 18.34 1.50 6.68
C THR A 228 18.23 0.12 6.00
N CYS A 229 19.13 -0.20 5.08
CA CYS A 229 19.13 -1.51 4.42
C CYS A 229 19.41 -2.65 5.41
N ALA A 230 20.34 -2.48 6.35
CA ALA A 230 20.63 -3.48 7.37
C ALA A 230 19.40 -3.79 8.24
N ASP A 231 18.61 -2.77 8.60
CA ASP A 231 17.39 -2.94 9.39
C ASP A 231 16.27 -3.62 8.61
N GLU A 232 16.16 -3.41 7.31
CA GLU A 232 15.20 -4.15 6.47
C GLU A 232 15.44 -5.66 6.52
N TYR A 233 16.71 -6.08 6.46
CA TYR A 233 17.11 -7.49 6.58
C TYR A 233 16.92 -8.05 7.99
N ARG A 234 16.91 -7.22 9.04
CA ARG A 234 16.58 -7.65 10.41
C ARG A 234 15.08 -7.83 10.62
N GLN A 235 14.26 -7.06 9.92
CA GLN A 235 12.81 -7.05 10.03
C GLN A 235 12.11 -8.03 9.08
N MET A 236 12.77 -8.39 7.97
CA MET A 236 12.31 -9.48 7.12
C MET A 236 12.33 -10.78 7.94
N PRO A 237 11.20 -11.51 8.04
CA PRO A 237 11.22 -12.86 8.55
C PRO A 237 11.92 -13.72 7.50
N HIS A 238 13.25 -13.61 7.42
CA HIS A 238 14.04 -14.67 6.84
C HIS A 238 13.70 -15.90 7.66
N SER A 239 13.05 -16.86 6.99
CA SER A 239 13.13 -18.31 7.16
C SER A 239 13.63 -18.75 8.53
N LEU A 240 12.89 -19.65 9.19
CA LEU A 240 13.11 -20.38 10.47
C LEU A 240 14.54 -20.95 10.74
N ALA A 241 15.61 -20.33 10.28
CA ALA A 241 16.92 -20.89 10.00
C ALA A 241 18.09 -20.10 10.58
N HIS A 242 17.89 -18.87 11.06
CA HIS A 242 19.00 -18.05 11.55
C HIS A 242 18.83 -17.43 12.94
N SER A 243 17.95 -17.97 13.78
CA SER A 243 18.21 -17.87 15.21
C SER A 243 19.12 -19.04 15.60
N SER A 244 20.18 -18.76 16.36
CA SER A 244 21.03 -19.76 17.02
C SER A 244 20.26 -20.69 17.99
N TYR A 245 18.93 -20.57 18.02
CA TYR A 245 17.98 -21.29 18.85
C TYR A 245 16.87 -21.99 18.05
N SER A 246 16.92 -22.01 16.71
CA SER A 246 15.88 -22.67 15.91
C SER A 246 15.95 -24.20 16.05
N CYS A 247 14.82 -24.79 16.45
CA CYS A 247 14.65 -26.23 16.63
C CYS A 247 14.60 -27.04 15.31
N PHE A 248 14.66 -26.39 14.15
CA PHE A 248 14.43 -27.02 12.83
C PHE A 248 15.70 -27.37 12.03
N PHE A 249 16.91 -27.08 12.52
CA PHE A 249 18.17 -27.40 11.81
C PHE A 249 19.09 -28.34 12.63
N PRO A 250 19.34 -29.59 12.17
CA PRO A 250 20.19 -30.56 12.89
C PRO A 250 21.66 -30.14 13.04
N GLN A 251 22.16 -29.22 12.20
CA GLN A 251 23.54 -28.74 12.27
C GLN A 251 23.82 -27.87 13.51
N ALA A 252 22.81 -27.18 14.05
CA ALA A 252 22.93 -26.42 15.30
C ALA A 252 23.06 -27.33 16.54
N ARG A 253 22.52 -28.56 16.49
CA ARG A 253 22.74 -29.58 17.54
C ARG A 253 24.18 -30.11 17.54
N ALA A 254 24.83 -30.18 16.38
CA ALA A 254 26.17 -30.73 16.27
C ALA A 254 27.24 -29.79 16.88
N SER A 255 27.05 -28.47 16.81
CA SER A 255 27.93 -27.48 17.43
C SER A 255 27.77 -27.42 18.95
N LEU A 256 26.53 -27.49 19.46
CA LEU A 256 26.24 -27.48 20.90
C LEU A 256 26.67 -28.80 21.59
N ALA A 257 26.49 -29.94 20.92
CA ALA A 257 26.98 -31.24 21.40
C ALA A 257 28.52 -31.38 21.37
N ARG A 258 29.21 -30.61 20.51
CA ARG A 258 30.69 -30.55 20.51
C ARG A 258 31.23 -29.67 21.63
N GLN A 259 30.56 -28.56 21.97
CA GLN A 259 30.93 -27.72 23.11
C GLN A 259 30.68 -28.40 24.47
N MET A 260 29.67 -29.27 24.58
CA MET A 260 29.42 -30.04 25.82
C MET A 260 30.35 -31.26 26.00
N ARG A 261 31.22 -31.58 25.03
CA ARG A 261 32.27 -32.62 25.18
C ARG A 261 33.64 -32.06 25.54
N THR A 262 33.75 -30.75 25.71
CA THR A 262 35.00 -30.06 26.07
C THR A 262 34.97 -29.47 27.48
N PHE A 263 34.01 -29.90 28.31
CA PHE A 263 33.97 -29.69 29.75
C PHE A 263 33.80 -31.03 30.47
#